data_AF-A0A0U1DBY5-F1
#
_entry.id   AF-A0A0U1DBY5-F1
#
_cell.length_a   1.000
_cell.length_b   1.000
_cell.length_c   1.000
_cell.angle_alpha   90.00
_cell.angle_beta   90.00
_cell.angle_gamma   90.00
#
_symmetry.space_group_name_H-M   'P 1'
#
loop_
_entity.id
_entity.type
_entity.pdbx_description
1 polymer ?
#
loop_
_entity_poly.entity_id
_entity_poly.type
_entity_poly.pdbx_seq_one_letter_code
_entity_poly.pdbx_strand_id
1 'polypeptide(L)'
;MHKDDMILISVDDHIVEPPDMFKNHLPKKYADEAPRLVHNPDGSDTWQFRDIVIPNVALNAVAGRPKEEYGLEPQGLDEIRKGCYNVDERVKDMNAGGILGSICFPSFPGFAGRLFATEDPEFSLALVQAYNDWHIDEWCGAIRPASFRWRCR
;
A
#
# COMPACT_ATOMS: atom_id res chain seq x y z
N MET A 1 -7.03 23.46 -23.17
CA MET A 1 -7.03 23.18 -21.72
C MET A 1 -5.59 23.30 -21.26
N HIS A 2 -5.27 24.27 -20.40
CA HIS A 2 -3.94 24.40 -19.81
C HIS A 2 -3.84 23.47 -18.61
N LYS A 3 -2.69 22.82 -18.43
CA LYS A 3 -2.49 21.83 -17.35
C LYS A 3 -2.63 22.46 -15.96
N ASP A 4 -2.22 23.72 -15.83
CA ASP A 4 -2.24 24.45 -14.56
C ASP A 4 -3.65 24.80 -14.07
N ASP A 5 -4.65 24.69 -14.96
CA ASP A 5 -6.07 24.92 -14.62
C ASP A 5 -6.80 23.61 -14.24
N MET A 6 -6.11 22.47 -14.29
CA MET A 6 -6.72 21.15 -14.05
C MET A 6 -6.58 20.72 -12.59
N ILE A 7 -7.69 20.25 -12.01
CA ILE A 7 -7.69 19.51 -10.75
C ILE A 7 -7.67 18.02 -11.09
N LEU A 8 -6.58 17.34 -10.75
CA LEU A 8 -6.43 15.91 -11.03
C LEU A 8 -6.89 15.09 -9.82
N ILE A 9 -7.68 14.05 -10.08
CA ILE A 9 -8.05 13.03 -9.10
C ILE A 9 -7.61 11.70 -9.69
N SER A 10 -6.75 10.96 -9.00
CA SER A 10 -6.43 9.59 -9.37
C SER A 10 -7.53 8.66 -8.87
N VAL A 11 -8.08 7.87 -9.77
CA VAL A 11 -9.15 6.90 -9.46
C VAL A 11 -8.62 5.48 -9.27
N ASP A 12 -7.33 5.28 -9.53
CA ASP A 12 -6.70 3.96 -9.49
C ASP A 12 -5.22 4.11 -9.14
N ASP A 13 -4.95 4.17 -7.83
CA ASP A 13 -3.61 4.00 -7.30
C ASP A 13 -3.59 2.78 -6.36
N HIS A 14 -2.40 2.31 -6.00
CA HIS A 14 -2.22 1.19 -5.10
C HIS A 14 -1.35 1.55 -3.90
N ILE A 15 -1.53 0.82 -2.80
CA ILE A 15 -0.66 0.87 -1.62
C ILE A 15 0.17 -0.40 -1.60
N VAL A 16 1.46 -0.27 -1.31
CA VAL A 16 2.28 -1.39 -0.86
C VAL A 16 2.14 -1.43 0.65
N GLU A 17 1.42 -2.43 1.17
CA GLU A 17 1.06 -2.47 2.57
C GLU A 17 2.29 -2.56 3.49
N PRO A 18 2.37 -1.75 4.57
CA PRO A 18 3.48 -1.82 5.50
C PRO A 18 3.39 -3.09 6.36
N PRO A 19 4.55 -3.63 6.80
CA PRO A 19 4.62 -4.93 7.48
C PRO A 19 3.92 -4.96 8.85
N ASP A 20 3.64 -3.80 9.44
CA ASP A 20 3.02 -3.66 10.76
C ASP A 20 1.52 -3.35 10.70
N MET A 21 0.88 -3.33 9.52
CA MET A 21 -0.52 -2.95 9.36
C MET A 21 -1.51 -3.76 10.23
N PHE A 22 -1.23 -5.03 10.52
CA PHE A 22 -2.11 -5.87 11.33
C PHE A 22 -1.89 -5.71 12.84
N LYS A 23 -0.80 -5.07 13.26
CA LYS A 23 -0.32 -5.08 14.66
C LYS A 23 -1.33 -4.52 15.65
N ASN A 24 -2.09 -3.50 15.26
CA ASN A 24 -3.06 -2.81 16.13
C ASN A 24 -4.50 -3.27 15.91
N HIS A 25 -4.79 -3.89 14.77
CA HIS A 25 -6.17 -4.10 14.29
C HIS A 25 -6.59 -5.57 14.29
N LEU A 26 -5.64 -6.51 14.21
CA LEU A 26 -5.97 -7.94 14.24
C LEU A 26 -6.16 -8.43 15.69
N PRO A 27 -7.25 -9.18 16.00
CA PRO A 27 -7.44 -9.75 17.32
C PRO A 27 -6.26 -10.62 17.75
N LYS A 28 -5.81 -10.48 19.00
CA LYS A 28 -4.63 -11.19 19.54
C LYS A 28 -4.66 -12.71 19.33
N LYS A 29 -5.85 -13.32 19.33
CA LYS A 29 -6.02 -14.77 19.07
C LYS A 29 -5.50 -15.20 17.69
N TYR A 30 -5.42 -14.28 16.74
CA TYR A 30 -4.99 -14.51 15.36
C TYR A 30 -3.63 -13.87 15.04
N ALA A 31 -2.96 -13.24 16.00
CA ALA A 31 -1.70 -12.51 15.76
C ALA A 31 -0.60 -13.40 15.16
N ASP A 32 -0.52 -14.66 15.60
CA ASP A 32 0.48 -15.62 15.11
C ASP A 32 0.18 -16.14 13.69
N GLU A 33 -1.07 -15.99 13.23
CA GLU A 33 -1.53 -16.40 11.89
C GLU A 33 -1.59 -15.24 10.89
N ALA A 34 -1.27 -14.02 11.32
CA ALA A 34 -1.31 -12.84 10.47
C ALA A 34 -0.39 -13.00 9.23
N PRO A 35 -0.80 -12.48 8.06
CA PRO A 35 0.14 -12.29 6.96
C PRO A 35 1.35 -11.50 7.44
N ARG A 36 2.55 -11.90 7.00
CA ARG A 36 3.80 -11.25 7.38
C ARG A 36 4.66 -10.96 6.15
N LEU A 37 5.33 -9.82 6.16
CA LEU A 37 6.38 -9.52 5.21
C LEU A 37 7.68 -10.18 5.67
N VAL A 38 8.33 -10.93 4.79
CA VAL A 38 9.61 -11.58 5.04
C VAL A 38 10.65 -11.04 4.05
N HIS A 39 11.71 -10.48 4.63
CA HIS A 39 12.90 -10.05 3.91
C HIS A 39 13.82 -11.26 3.69
N ASN A 40 14.05 -11.60 2.43
CA ASN A 40 14.80 -12.78 2.03
C ASN A 40 16.31 -12.49 1.97
N PRO A 41 17.17 -13.52 2.03
CA PRO A 41 18.62 -13.34 1.95
C PRO A 41 19.13 -12.74 0.63
N ASP A 42 18.34 -12.80 -0.44
CA ASP A 42 18.66 -12.20 -1.74
C ASP A 42 18.25 -10.73 -1.84
N GLY A 43 17.70 -10.14 -0.78
CA GLY A 43 17.24 -8.75 -0.71
C GLY A 43 15.77 -8.54 -1.13
N SER A 44 15.09 -9.57 -1.63
CA SER A 44 13.67 -9.47 -1.99
C SER A 44 12.76 -9.49 -0.77
N ASP A 45 11.62 -8.81 -0.85
CA ASP A 45 10.55 -8.92 0.14
C ASP A 45 9.40 -9.78 -0.40
N THR A 46 8.88 -10.66 0.45
CA THR A 46 7.75 -11.55 0.12
C THR A 46 6.69 -11.51 1.21
N TRP A 47 5.41 -11.47 0.83
CA TRP A 47 4.34 -11.72 1.79
C TRP A 47 4.19 -13.23 1.99
N GLN A 48 4.20 -13.65 3.25
CA GLN A 48 3.90 -15.02 3.65
C GLN A 48 2.57 -15.04 4.38
N PHE A 49 1.66 -15.87 3.92
CA PHE A 49 0.40 -16.14 4.59
C PHE A 49 0.11 -17.64 4.55
N ARG A 50 0.30 -18.31 5.69
CA ARG A 50 0.26 -19.78 5.79
C ARG A 50 1.22 -20.42 4.78
N ASP A 51 0.74 -21.33 3.95
CA ASP A 51 1.54 -21.99 2.91
C ASP A 51 1.66 -21.17 1.63
N ILE A 52 1.03 -19.98 1.58
CA ILE A 52 1.05 -19.09 0.41
C ILE A 52 2.21 -18.11 0.56
N VAL A 53 3.09 -18.12 -0.44
CA VAL A 53 4.12 -17.10 -0.63
C VAL A 53 3.72 -16.23 -1.81
N ILE A 54 3.62 -14.93 -1.57
CA ILE A 54 3.29 -13.93 -2.57
C ILE A 54 4.59 -13.16 -2.86
N PRO A 55 5.25 -13.45 -4.00
CA PRO A 55 6.42 -12.70 -4.41
C PRO A 55 6.04 -11.30 -4.87
N ASN A 56 7.04 -10.47 -5.13
CA ASN A 56 6.90 -9.22 -5.89
C ASN A 56 6.13 -8.09 -5.17
N VAL A 57 6.50 -7.81 -3.92
CA VAL A 57 5.95 -6.70 -3.11
C VAL A 57 6.07 -5.34 -3.83
N ALA A 58 7.08 -5.18 -4.67
CA ALA A 58 7.52 -3.91 -5.23
C ALA A 58 7.37 -3.79 -6.76
N LEU A 59 7.00 -4.87 -7.47
CA LEU A 59 7.03 -4.93 -8.95
C LEU A 59 6.15 -3.87 -9.63
N ASN A 60 5.11 -3.38 -8.96
CA ASN A 60 4.20 -2.36 -9.49
C ASN A 60 4.60 -0.91 -9.15
N ALA A 61 5.70 -0.70 -8.41
CA ALA A 61 6.10 0.60 -7.87
C ALA A 61 7.30 1.24 -8.61
N VAL A 62 7.28 1.19 -9.95
CA VAL A 62 8.34 1.75 -10.82
C VAL A 62 8.13 3.22 -11.23
N ALA A 63 7.19 3.92 -10.59
CA ALA A 63 6.84 5.30 -10.92
C ALA A 63 8.08 6.23 -10.86
N GLY A 64 8.47 6.78 -12.01
CA GLY A 64 9.61 7.68 -12.16
C GLY A 64 10.95 7.00 -12.45
N ARG A 65 11.01 5.68 -12.60
CA ARG A 65 12.21 5.00 -13.11
C ARG A 65 12.32 5.12 -14.64
N PRO A 66 13.54 5.13 -15.21
CA PRO A 66 13.74 5.00 -16.66
C PRO A 66 13.09 3.72 -17.18
N LYS A 67 12.49 3.78 -18.37
CA LYS A 67 11.78 2.63 -18.96
C LYS A 67 12.73 1.45 -19.21
N GLU A 68 14.00 1.75 -19.43
CA GLU A 68 15.08 0.79 -19.66
C GLU A 68 15.41 -0.02 -18.40
N GLU A 69 14.99 0.45 -17.22
CA GLU A 69 15.14 -0.25 -15.93
C GLU A 69 13.89 -1.07 -15.56
N TYR A 70 12.85 -1.07 -16.39
CA TYR A 70 11.65 -1.87 -16.13
C TYR A 70 11.97 -3.36 -16.32
N GLY A 71 11.96 -4.12 -15.23
CA GLY A 71 12.26 -5.55 -15.22
C GLY A 71 11.49 -6.26 -14.12
N LEU A 72 12.11 -7.27 -13.50
CA LEU A 72 11.59 -7.91 -12.28
C LEU A 72 11.91 -7.12 -11.01
N GLU A 73 12.71 -6.06 -11.13
CA GLU A 73 13.05 -5.12 -10.06
C GLU A 73 12.11 -3.90 -10.10
N PRO A 74 11.76 -3.29 -8.96
CA PRO A 74 12.23 -3.61 -7.61
C PRO A 74 11.54 -4.83 -6.98
N GLN A 75 12.27 -5.56 -6.14
CA GLN A 75 11.78 -6.73 -5.41
C GLN A 75 11.65 -6.47 -3.89
N GLY A 76 12.33 -5.44 -3.38
CA GLY A 76 12.29 -5.03 -1.97
C GLY A 76 11.51 -3.74 -1.71
N LEU A 77 11.01 -3.58 -0.48
CA LEU A 77 10.33 -2.37 0.01
C LEU A 77 11.30 -1.18 0.13
N ASP A 78 12.59 -1.44 0.30
CA ASP A 78 13.67 -0.45 0.36
C ASP A 78 14.05 0.10 -1.01
N GLU A 79 13.71 -0.59 -2.10
CA GLU A 79 13.99 -0.19 -3.47
C GLU A 79 12.87 0.66 -4.09
N ILE A 80 11.73 0.79 -3.43
CA ILE A 80 10.59 1.58 -3.90
C ILE A 80 10.52 2.94 -3.21
N ARG A 81 9.85 3.88 -3.87
CA ARG A 81 9.56 5.18 -3.27
C ARG A 81 8.78 5.00 -1.98
N LYS A 82 9.19 5.71 -0.93
CA LYS A 82 8.51 5.71 0.37
C LYS A 82 7.02 6.05 0.25
N GLY A 83 6.62 6.88 -0.71
CA GLY A 83 5.22 7.21 -0.97
C GLY A 83 4.34 6.00 -1.33
N CYS A 84 4.91 4.85 -1.67
CA CYS A 84 4.18 3.62 -1.93
C CYS A 84 3.63 2.96 -0.65
N TYR A 85 4.26 3.18 0.50
CA TYR A 85 3.88 2.54 1.78
C TYR A 85 3.80 3.52 2.97
N ASN A 86 4.21 4.78 2.79
CA ASN A 86 4.15 5.84 3.77
C ASN A 86 3.27 6.99 3.28
N VAL A 87 2.17 7.24 3.98
CA VAL A 87 1.16 8.23 3.60
C VAL A 87 1.68 9.68 3.57
N ASP A 88 2.55 10.07 4.49
CA ASP A 88 3.10 11.44 4.53
C ASP A 88 4.00 11.70 3.31
N GLU A 89 4.81 10.71 2.93
CA GLU A 89 5.62 10.78 1.71
C GLU A 89 4.72 10.73 0.45
N ARG A 90 3.64 9.97 0.49
CA ARG A 90 2.67 9.90 -0.61
C ARG A 90 2.01 11.24 -0.89
N VAL A 91 1.63 11.99 0.15
CA VAL A 91 1.05 13.33 -0.03
C VAL A 91 2.06 14.28 -0.70
N LYS A 92 3.37 14.13 -0.44
CA LYS A 92 4.40 14.90 -1.16
C LYS A 92 4.48 14.50 -2.62
N ASP A 93 4.43 13.21 -2.93
CA ASP A 93 4.39 12.70 -4.32
C ASP A 93 3.13 13.19 -5.05
N MET A 94 1.96 13.18 -4.40
CA MET A 94 0.70 13.73 -4.94
C MET A 94 0.81 15.23 -5.23
N ASN A 95 1.35 16.00 -4.28
CA ASN A 95 1.57 17.44 -4.45
C ASN A 95 2.52 17.72 -5.62
N ALA A 96 3.59 16.94 -5.77
CA ALA A 96 4.52 17.06 -6.90
C ALA A 96 3.88 16.66 -8.24
N GLY A 97 2.96 15.69 -8.23
CA GLY A 97 2.20 15.25 -9.39
C GLY A 97 0.97 16.10 -9.74
N GLY A 98 0.63 17.10 -8.93
CA GLY A 98 -0.59 17.90 -9.11
C GLY A 98 -1.90 17.15 -8.83
N ILE A 99 -1.84 16.10 -8.01
CA ILE A 99 -2.98 15.23 -7.68
C ILE A 99 -3.65 15.72 -6.40
N LEU A 100 -4.92 16.12 -6.50
CA LEU A 100 -5.74 16.57 -5.36
C LEU A 100 -6.21 15.40 -4.49
N GLY A 101 -6.59 14.30 -5.12
CA GLY A 101 -7.23 13.17 -4.44
C GLY A 101 -6.87 11.87 -5.13
N SER A 102 -6.88 10.79 -4.37
CA SER A 102 -6.45 9.49 -4.84
C SER A 102 -7.23 8.39 -4.15
N ILE A 103 -7.71 7.43 -4.94
CA ILE A 103 -8.27 6.17 -4.45
C ILE A 103 -7.16 5.13 -4.45
N CYS A 104 -6.92 4.53 -3.28
CA CYS A 104 -5.85 3.56 -3.09
C CYS A 104 -6.39 2.14 -2.90
N PHE A 105 -6.07 1.23 -3.80
CA PHE A 105 -6.42 -0.19 -3.73
C PHE A 105 -5.34 -1.03 -3.04
N PRO A 106 -5.74 -2.16 -2.40
CA PRO A 106 -4.81 -3.16 -1.89
C PRO A 106 -3.89 -3.72 -2.98
N SER A 107 -2.70 -4.15 -2.59
CA SER A 107 -1.77 -4.88 -3.44
C SER A 107 -1.71 -6.36 -3.05
N PHE A 108 -1.18 -6.70 -1.88
CA PHE A 108 -0.95 -8.12 -1.52
C PHE A 108 -2.22 -8.95 -1.25
N PRO A 109 -3.33 -8.41 -0.70
CA PRO A 109 -4.56 -9.18 -0.48
C PRO A 109 -5.21 -9.65 -1.79
N GLY A 110 -4.77 -9.09 -2.93
CA GLY A 110 -5.30 -9.36 -4.24
C GLY A 110 -6.69 -8.76 -4.46
N PHE A 111 -7.28 -9.09 -5.60
CA PHE A 111 -8.59 -8.56 -5.99
C PHE A 111 -9.66 -8.92 -4.96
N ALA A 112 -10.35 -7.89 -4.46
CA ALA A 112 -11.40 -7.99 -3.44
C ALA A 112 -10.97 -8.77 -2.16
N GLY A 113 -9.69 -8.72 -1.78
CA GLY A 113 -9.21 -9.37 -0.55
C GLY A 113 -9.27 -10.89 -0.60
N ARG A 114 -9.24 -11.49 -1.81
CA ARG A 114 -9.35 -12.94 -2.02
C ARG A 114 -8.37 -13.74 -1.17
N LEU A 115 -7.19 -13.20 -0.88
CA LEU A 115 -6.20 -13.87 -0.04
C LEU A 115 -6.73 -14.16 1.37
N PHE A 116 -7.61 -13.30 1.91
CA PHE A 116 -8.17 -13.45 3.24
C PHE A 116 -9.32 -14.46 3.31
N ALA A 117 -9.76 -15.02 2.18
CA ALA A 117 -10.77 -16.06 2.16
C ALA A 117 -10.16 -17.38 2.63
N THR A 118 -10.42 -17.73 3.90
CA THR A 118 -9.94 -18.96 4.51
C THR A 118 -11.07 -19.91 4.90
N GLU A 119 -10.72 -21.13 5.30
CA GLU A 119 -11.68 -22.12 5.82
C GLU A 119 -12.33 -21.70 7.16
N ASP A 120 -11.73 -20.73 7.89
CA ASP A 120 -12.33 -20.13 9.09
C ASP A 120 -13.00 -18.79 8.71
N PRO A 121 -14.33 -18.71 8.67
CA PRO A 121 -15.04 -17.47 8.35
C PRO A 121 -14.80 -16.35 9.38
N GLU A 122 -14.60 -16.67 10.67
CA GLU A 122 -14.33 -15.66 11.69
C GLU A 122 -12.95 -15.03 11.48
N PHE A 123 -11.95 -15.85 11.16
CA PHE A 123 -10.62 -15.33 10.86
C PHE A 123 -10.60 -14.53 9.57
N SER A 124 -11.30 -15.00 8.53
CA SER A 124 -11.43 -14.29 7.26
C SER A 124 -12.04 -12.90 7.44
N LEU A 125 -13.12 -12.82 8.25
CA LEU A 125 -13.74 -11.55 8.61
C LEU A 125 -12.79 -10.66 9.40
N ALA A 126 -12.07 -11.22 10.39
CA ALA A 126 -11.12 -10.47 11.20
C ALA A 126 -9.97 -9.88 10.37
N LEU A 127 -9.46 -10.58 9.34
CA LEU A 127 -8.44 -10.06 8.43
C LEU A 127 -8.96 -8.88 7.59
N VAL A 128 -10.15 -9.02 7.03
CA VAL A 128 -10.78 -7.95 6.23
C VAL A 128 -11.07 -6.72 7.09
N GLN A 129 -11.60 -6.94 8.30
CA GLN A 129 -11.84 -5.85 9.26
C GLN A 129 -10.54 -5.17 9.65
N ALA A 130 -9.51 -5.94 10.02
CA ALA A 130 -8.22 -5.38 10.38
C ALA A 130 -7.57 -4.57 9.25
N TYR A 131 -7.70 -5.04 8.00
CA TYR A 131 -7.23 -4.29 6.83
C TYR A 131 -8.00 -2.97 6.67
N ASN A 132 -9.33 -3.01 6.77
CA ASN A 132 -10.18 -1.83 6.60
C ASN A 132 -9.96 -0.80 7.72
N ASP A 133 -9.86 -1.26 8.97
CA ASP A 133 -9.62 -0.41 10.14
C ASP A 133 -8.26 0.28 10.01
N TRP A 134 -7.20 -0.46 9.64
CA TRP A 134 -5.91 0.13 9.32
C TRP A 134 -6.00 1.16 8.19
N HIS A 135 -6.67 0.81 7.08
CA HIS A 135 -6.78 1.69 5.92
C HIS A 135 -7.55 2.98 6.25
N ILE A 136 -8.55 2.91 7.12
CA ILE A 136 -9.32 4.08 7.55
C ILE A 136 -8.54 4.90 8.59
N ASP A 137 -8.04 4.27 9.64
CA ASP A 137 -7.48 4.98 10.79
C ASP A 137 -6.07 5.49 10.52
N GLU A 138 -5.22 4.68 9.88
CA GLU A 138 -3.79 4.96 9.74
C GLU A 138 -3.43 5.47 8.36
N TRP A 139 -4.09 5.00 7.30
CA TRP A 139 -3.84 5.51 5.95
C TRP A 139 -4.66 6.75 5.64
N CYS A 140 -5.98 6.65 5.63
CA CYS A 140 -6.86 7.80 5.37
C CYS A 140 -6.83 8.82 6.52
N GLY A 141 -6.85 8.35 7.76
CA GLY A 141 -6.93 9.18 8.96
C GLY A 141 -5.66 9.96 9.28
N ALA A 142 -4.49 9.52 8.80
CA ALA A 142 -3.23 10.25 8.98
C ALA A 142 -3.17 11.56 8.18
N ILE A 143 -3.95 11.68 7.10
CA ILE A 143 -3.94 12.88 6.26
C ILE A 143 -4.62 14.04 6.98
N ARG A 144 -3.81 14.89 7.63
CA ARG A 144 -4.32 16.12 8.23
C ARG A 144 -4.73 17.12 7.14
N PRO A 145 -5.78 17.94 7.35
CA PRO A 145 -6.23 18.96 6.38
C PRO A 145 -5.13 19.96 5.96
N ALA A 146 -4.10 20.18 6.79
CA ALA A 146 -2.99 21.10 6.52
C ALA A 146 -1.94 20.56 5.52
N SER A 147 -2.04 19.29 5.12
CA SER A 147 -1.08 18.62 4.23
C SER A 147 -1.25 19.04 2.76
N PHE A 148 -2.42 19.56 2.41
CA PHE A 148 -2.70 20.20 1.13
C PHE A 148 -2.29 21.67 1.16
N ARG A 149 -1.00 21.95 1.00
CA ARG A 149 -0.54 23.31 0.68
C ARG A 149 -0.65 23.53 -0.83
N TRP A 150 -1.86 23.84 -1.30
CA TRP A 150 -2.01 24.56 -2.57
C TRP A 150 -1.33 25.92 -2.41
N ARG A 151 -0.06 26.04 -2.84
CA ARG A 151 0.49 27.35 -3.15
C ARG A 151 -0.20 27.81 -4.42
N CYS A 152 -1.36 28.46 -4.26
CA CYS A 152 -1.84 29.39 -5.28
C CYS A 152 -0.75 30.44 -5.47
N ARG A 153 -0.08 30.42 -6.62
CA ARG A 153 0.51 31.62 -7.20
C ARG A 153 -0.44 32.12 -8.28
#